data_AF-A0A519RH58-F1
#
_entry.id   AF-A0A519RH58-F1
#
_cell.length_a   1.000
_cell.length_b   1.000
_cell.length_c   1.000
_cell.angle_alpha   90.00
_cell.angle_beta   90.00
_cell.angle_gamma   90.00
#
_symmetry.space_group_name_H-M   'P 1'
#
loop_
_entity.id
_entity.type
_entity.pdbx_description
1 polymer ?
#
loop_
_entity_poly.entity_id
_entity_poly.type
_entity_poly.pdbx_seq_one_letter_code
_entity_poly.pdbx_strand_id
1 'polypeptide(L)'
;MRHKEIIEKRFVGLSIICFLFSMFLPAFTVYRPSMTKSITFPGWYTFLVGSSSLILDFAQSFVWLANIVYIIALWSMNKNEKLVFWLSVLLIIQALFFISFETIKWTGSGRLDYLESLGFGYWLWLGSFLLLLSASIINRLRSNGYWHTDNTR
;
A
#
# COMPACT_ATOMS: atom_id res chain seq x y z
N MET A 1 16.22 -1.82 24.79
CA MET A 1 16.39 -2.25 23.38
C MET A 1 15.34 -3.26 22.92
N ARG A 2 15.16 -4.39 23.61
CA ARG A 2 14.19 -5.46 23.24
C ARG A 2 12.73 -4.98 23.04
N HIS A 3 12.27 -3.97 23.79
CA HIS A 3 10.88 -3.50 23.71
C HIS A 3 10.53 -2.82 22.37
N LYS A 4 11.42 -1.95 21.84
CA LYS A 4 11.18 -1.26 20.54
C LYS A 4 11.15 -2.24 19.37
N GLU A 5 12.00 -3.26 19.42
CA GLU A 5 12.02 -4.34 18.42
C GLU A 5 10.74 -5.17 18.44
N ILE A 6 10.23 -5.49 19.63
CA ILE A 6 8.93 -6.19 19.76
C ILE A 6 7.80 -5.33 19.19
N ILE A 7 7.80 -4.02 19.48
CA ILE A 7 6.78 -3.10 18.93
C ILE A 7 6.89 -3.03 17.41
N GLU A 8 8.09 -2.80 16.85
CA GLU A 8 8.33 -2.80 15.40
C GLU A 8 7.77 -4.06 14.74
N LYS A 9 8.14 -5.24 15.24
CA LYS A 9 7.67 -6.53 14.71
C LYS A 9 6.15 -6.67 14.80
N ARG A 10 5.52 -6.17 15.86
CA ARG A 10 4.05 -6.15 15.98
C ARG A 10 3.40 -5.25 14.93
N PHE A 11 3.95 -4.07 14.68
CA PHE A 11 3.43 -3.16 13.65
C PHE A 11 3.60 -3.75 12.24
N VAL A 12 4.73 -4.40 11.95
CA VAL A 12 4.93 -5.12 10.68
C VAL A 12 3.93 -6.28 10.56
N GLY A 13 3.76 -7.09 11.62
CA GLY A 13 2.78 -8.18 11.63
C GLY A 13 1.35 -7.69 11.42
N LEU A 14 0.94 -6.63 12.12
CA LEU A 14 -0.37 -5.99 11.94
C LEU A 14 -0.54 -5.42 10.53
N SER A 15 0.51 -4.79 9.98
CA SER A 15 0.50 -4.28 8.60
C SER A 15 0.21 -5.42 7.61
N ILE A 16 0.93 -6.55 7.72
CA ILE A 16 0.74 -7.71 6.86
C ILE A 16 -0.68 -8.27 7.00
N ILE A 17 -1.18 -8.40 8.24
CA ILE A 17 -2.54 -8.88 8.50
C ILE A 17 -3.56 -7.95 7.85
N CYS A 18 -3.49 -6.63 8.07
CA CYS A 18 -4.38 -5.66 7.45
C CYS A 18 -4.32 -5.73 5.92
N PHE A 19 -3.13 -5.86 5.34
CA PHE A 19 -2.95 -6.02 3.90
C PHE A 19 -3.61 -7.30 3.39
N LEU A 20 -3.42 -8.45 4.03
CA LEU A 20 -4.06 -9.70 3.63
C LEU A 20 -5.58 -9.63 3.75
N PHE A 21 -6.11 -9.07 4.85
CA PHE A 21 -7.56 -8.88 5.00
C PHE A 21 -8.13 -7.92 3.95
N SER A 22 -7.39 -6.88 3.56
CA SER A 22 -7.81 -5.94 2.52
C SER A 22 -8.09 -6.65 1.18
N MET A 23 -7.40 -7.76 0.89
CA MET A 23 -7.59 -8.54 -0.34
C MET A 23 -8.95 -9.22 -0.42
N PHE A 24 -9.54 -9.59 0.72
CA PHE A 24 -10.81 -10.33 0.74
C PHE A 24 -12.03 -9.41 0.85
N LEU A 25 -11.82 -8.12 1.07
CA LEU A 25 -12.89 -7.15 1.24
C LEU A 25 -13.07 -6.27 -0.01
N PRO A 26 -14.26 -5.66 -0.19
CA PRO A 26 -14.50 -4.71 -1.27
C PRO A 26 -13.48 -3.57 -1.24
N ALA A 27 -12.75 -3.37 -2.33
CA ALA A 27 -11.78 -2.29 -2.46
C ALA A 27 -12.45 -1.00 -2.94
N PHE A 28 -13.24 -1.07 -4.01
CA PHE A 28 -13.98 0.06 -4.54
C PHE A 28 -15.16 -0.41 -5.40
N THR A 29 -16.11 0.50 -5.63
CA THR A 29 -17.24 0.30 -6.52
C THR A 29 -17.16 1.31 -7.65
N VAL A 30 -17.39 0.85 -8.88
CA VAL A 30 -17.49 1.72 -10.05
C VAL A 30 -18.86 1.65 -10.68
N TYR A 31 -19.34 2.78 -11.19
CA TYR A 31 -20.50 2.83 -12.06
C TYR A 31 -20.08 2.69 -13.52
N ARG A 32 -20.69 1.73 -14.23
CA ARG A 32 -20.45 1.50 -15.65
C ARG A 32 -21.66 1.96 -16.46
N PRO A 33 -21.59 3.10 -17.18
CA PRO A 33 -22.71 3.62 -17.95
C PRO A 33 -23.19 2.65 -19.03
N SER A 34 -22.26 1.95 -19.69
CA SER A 34 -22.57 0.99 -20.75
C SER A 34 -23.39 -0.22 -20.30
N MET A 35 -23.40 -0.51 -18.99
CA MET A 35 -24.20 -1.59 -18.40
C MET A 35 -25.28 -1.06 -17.44
N THR A 36 -25.37 0.27 -17.29
CA THR A 36 -26.26 0.95 -16.34
C THR A 36 -26.25 0.30 -14.94
N LYS A 37 -25.07 -0.10 -14.47
CA LYS A 37 -24.92 -0.90 -13.26
C LYS A 37 -23.60 -0.59 -12.55
N SER A 38 -23.66 -0.63 -11.21
CA SER A 38 -22.47 -0.56 -10.37
C SER A 38 -21.85 -1.94 -10.16
N ILE A 39 -20.52 -1.99 -10.22
CA ILE A 39 -19.73 -3.20 -10.05
C ILE A 39 -18.75 -2.96 -8.91
N THR A 40 -18.78 -3.82 -7.91
CA THR A 40 -17.86 -3.79 -6.78
C THR A 40 -16.70 -4.74 -7.03
N PHE A 41 -15.47 -4.24 -6.89
CA PHE A 41 -14.27 -5.03 -7.06
C PHE A 41 -13.67 -5.44 -5.71
N PRO A 42 -13.37 -6.73 -5.51
CA PRO A 42 -12.67 -7.18 -4.31
C PRO A 42 -11.18 -6.83 -4.39
N GLY A 43 -10.53 -6.65 -3.23
CA GLY A 43 -9.12 -6.22 -3.15
C GLY A 43 -8.13 -7.14 -3.86
N TRP A 44 -8.34 -8.46 -3.84
CA TRP A 44 -7.45 -9.43 -4.51
C TRP A 44 -7.43 -9.22 -6.03
N TYR A 45 -8.60 -8.92 -6.60
CA TYR A 45 -8.73 -8.70 -8.04
C TYR A 45 -8.05 -7.40 -8.41
N THR A 46 -8.24 -6.39 -7.57
CA THR A 46 -7.56 -5.11 -7.64
C THR A 46 -6.03 -5.25 -7.60
N PHE A 47 -5.51 -6.12 -6.73
CA PHE A 47 -4.09 -6.40 -6.59
C PHE A 47 -3.48 -7.09 -7.83
N LEU A 48 -4.14 -8.13 -8.34
CA LEU A 48 -3.61 -8.92 -9.46
C LEU A 48 -3.74 -8.20 -10.80
N VAL A 49 -4.88 -7.55 -11.03
CA VAL A 49 -5.23 -7.01 -12.34
C VAL A 49 -4.92 -5.52 -12.44
N GLY A 50 -4.81 -4.79 -11.32
CA GLY A 50 -4.47 -3.37 -11.33
C GLY A 50 -3.16 -3.08 -12.05
N SER A 51 -2.14 -3.92 -11.86
CA SER A 51 -0.84 -3.78 -12.54
C SER A 51 -0.92 -3.94 -14.07
N SER A 52 -1.93 -4.64 -14.59
CA SER A 52 -2.14 -4.76 -16.04
C SER A 52 -2.52 -3.43 -16.72
N SER A 53 -2.98 -2.44 -15.94
CA SER A 53 -3.23 -1.10 -16.44
C SER A 53 -1.96 -0.35 -16.86
N LEU A 54 -0.75 -0.84 -16.52
CA LEU A 54 0.57 -0.28 -16.93
C LEU A 54 0.67 -0.04 -18.43
N ILE A 55 -0.08 -0.81 -19.21
CA ILE A 55 -0.09 -0.76 -20.67
C ILE A 55 -1.06 0.32 -21.20
N LEU A 56 -2.03 0.76 -20.40
CA LEU A 56 -3.19 1.55 -20.82
C LEU A 56 -3.20 2.99 -20.30
N ASP A 57 -2.75 3.23 -19.05
CA ASP A 57 -2.76 4.56 -18.44
C ASP A 57 -1.69 4.70 -17.36
N PHE A 58 -0.62 5.43 -17.64
CA PHE A 58 0.52 5.58 -16.74
C PHE A 58 0.15 6.13 -15.36
N ALA A 59 -0.79 7.08 -15.27
CA ALA A 59 -1.14 7.72 -14.00
C ALA A 59 -1.86 6.76 -13.05
N GLN A 60 -2.84 6.01 -13.56
CA GLN A 60 -3.55 5.01 -12.75
C GLN A 60 -2.66 3.81 -12.42
N SER A 61 -1.82 3.43 -13.37
CA SER A 61 -0.83 2.36 -13.20
C SER A 61 0.15 2.59 -12.07
N PHE A 62 0.52 3.85 -11.86
CA PHE A 62 1.40 4.23 -10.77
C PHE A 62 0.82 3.88 -9.40
N VAL A 63 -0.49 3.98 -9.20
CA VAL A 63 -1.15 3.56 -7.96
C VAL A 63 -1.04 2.04 -7.80
N TRP A 64 -1.21 1.28 -8.87
CA TRP A 64 -1.20 -0.18 -8.79
C TRP A 64 0.18 -0.77 -8.49
N LEU A 65 1.25 -0.02 -8.77
CA LEU A 65 2.60 -0.39 -8.35
C LEU A 65 2.77 -0.42 -6.82
N ALA A 66 1.90 0.21 -6.05
CA ALA A 66 1.97 0.22 -4.58
C ALA A 66 2.03 -1.20 -3.99
N ASN A 67 1.35 -2.16 -4.60
CA ASN A 67 1.40 -3.55 -4.16
C ASN A 67 2.79 -4.18 -4.27
N ILE A 68 3.48 -3.94 -5.38
CA ILE A 68 4.86 -4.42 -5.61
C ILE A 68 5.82 -3.67 -4.68
N VAL A 69 5.66 -2.35 -4.58
CA VAL A 69 6.45 -1.49 -3.69
C VAL A 69 6.30 -1.94 -2.22
N TYR A 70 5.11 -2.37 -1.80
CA TYR A 70 4.86 -2.86 -0.44
C TYR A 70 5.62 -4.16 -0.16
N ILE A 71 5.61 -5.10 -1.10
CA ILE A 71 6.39 -6.34 -0.98
C ILE A 71 7.89 -6.04 -0.92
N ILE A 72 8.38 -5.13 -1.77
CA ILE A 72 9.79 -4.69 -1.75
C ILE A 72 10.15 -4.02 -0.42
N ALA A 73 9.26 -3.19 0.14
CA ALA A 73 9.45 -2.54 1.41
C ALA A 73 9.54 -3.56 2.56
N LEU A 74 8.64 -4.55 2.60
CA LEU A 74 8.67 -5.64 3.57
C LEU A 74 9.96 -6.47 3.48
N TRP A 75 10.41 -6.79 2.27
CA TRP A 75 11.67 -7.53 2.07
C TRP A 75 12.91 -6.71 2.49
N SER A 76 12.85 -5.39 2.33
CA SER A 76 13.93 -4.47 2.66
C SER A 76 13.99 -4.11 4.15
N MET A 77 13.00 -4.55 4.95
CA MET A 77 12.80 -4.14 6.34
C MET A 77 14.03 -4.35 7.23
N ASN A 78 14.77 -5.44 7.00
CA ASN A 78 15.99 -5.80 7.74
C ASN A 78 17.30 -5.43 7.01
N LYS A 79 17.21 -4.76 5.85
CA LYS A 79 18.36 -4.51 4.97
C LYS A 79 18.74 -3.03 4.89
N ASN A 80 17.74 -2.16 4.79
CA ASN A 80 17.95 -0.73 4.61
C ASN A 80 16.75 0.06 5.13
N GLU A 81 16.85 0.59 6.34
CA GLU A 81 15.79 1.34 7.02
C GLU A 81 15.42 2.64 6.30
N LYS A 82 16.40 3.28 5.62
CA LYS A 82 16.14 4.49 4.83
C LYS A 82 15.31 4.17 3.60
N LEU A 83 15.65 3.11 2.89
CA LEU A 83 14.91 2.64 1.72
C LEU A 83 13.46 2.31 2.12
N VAL A 84 13.27 1.53 3.18
CA VAL A 84 11.95 1.15 3.68
C VAL A 84 11.10 2.37 4.03
N PHE A 85 11.69 3.36 4.72
CA PHE A 85 10.98 4.59 5.07
C PHE A 85 10.47 5.30 3.81
N TRP A 86 11.33 5.51 2.81
CA TRP A 86 10.95 6.18 1.57
C TRP A 86 9.95 5.37 0.74
N LEU A 87 10.10 4.05 0.68
CA LEU A 87 9.10 3.19 0.04
C LEU A 87 7.75 3.27 0.77
N SER A 88 7.74 3.30 2.11
CA SER A 88 6.49 3.42 2.89
C SER A 88 5.80 4.76 2.67
N VAL A 89 6.56 5.85 2.54
CA VAL A 89 6.03 7.17 2.16
C VAL A 89 5.45 7.13 0.74
N LEU A 90 6.17 6.52 -0.21
CA LEU A 90 5.72 6.37 -1.60
C LEU A 90 4.38 5.62 -1.68
N LEU A 91 4.21 4.55 -0.89
CA LEU A 91 2.96 3.79 -0.81
C LEU A 91 1.77 4.65 -0.38
N ILE A 92 1.97 5.48 0.64
CA ILE A 92 0.92 6.37 1.15
C ILE A 92 0.57 7.42 0.08
N ILE A 93 1.57 7.98 -0.60
CA ILE A 93 1.34 8.91 -1.71
C ILE A 93 0.53 8.24 -2.82
N GLN A 94 0.90 7.02 -3.24
CA GLN A 94 0.18 6.25 -4.25
C GLN A 94 -1.26 5.98 -3.82
N ALA A 95 -1.46 5.56 -2.57
CA ALA A 95 -2.80 5.31 -2.04
C ALA A 95 -3.64 6.60 -2.04
N LEU A 96 -3.12 7.71 -1.52
CA LEU A 96 -3.83 9.00 -1.51
C LEU A 96 -4.09 9.53 -2.92
N PHE A 97 -3.17 9.32 -3.85
CA PHE A 97 -3.34 9.71 -5.25
C PHE A 97 -4.52 8.97 -5.88
N PHE A 98 -4.79 7.71 -5.50
CA PHE A 98 -5.97 6.97 -5.97
C PHE A 98 -7.30 7.67 -5.65
N ILE A 99 -7.38 8.33 -4.50
CA ILE A 99 -8.60 9.06 -4.07
C ILE A 99 -8.92 10.21 -5.03
N SER A 100 -7.91 10.76 -5.69
CA SER A 100 -8.10 11.87 -6.64
C SER A 100 -8.70 11.44 -7.99
N PHE A 101 -8.83 10.14 -8.26
CA PHE A 101 -9.41 9.67 -9.51
C PHE A 101 -10.93 9.63 -9.47
N GLU A 102 -11.57 10.42 -10.33
CA GLU A 102 -13.02 10.34 -10.56
C GLU A 102 -13.40 9.15 -11.48
N THR A 103 -12.46 8.68 -12.29
CA THR A 103 -12.67 7.58 -13.24
C THR A 103 -11.52 6.59 -13.23
N ILE A 104 -11.85 5.32 -13.44
CA ILE A 104 -10.90 4.22 -13.49
C ILE A 104 -10.99 3.55 -14.86
N LYS A 105 -9.84 3.38 -15.52
CA LYS A 105 -9.67 2.61 -16.75
C LYS A 105 -9.30 1.18 -16.37
N TRP A 106 -10.31 0.33 -16.27
CA TRP A 106 -10.13 -1.03 -15.75
C TRP A 106 -10.02 -2.10 -16.85
N THR A 107 -10.39 -1.80 -18.10
CA THR A 107 -10.40 -2.80 -19.18
C THR A 107 -9.47 -2.42 -20.32
N GLY A 108 -8.87 -3.42 -20.97
CA GLY A 108 -8.08 -3.26 -22.21
C GLY A 108 -8.84 -2.61 -23.37
N SER A 109 -10.16 -2.45 -23.23
CA SER A 109 -10.99 -1.69 -24.17
C SER A 109 -10.88 -0.17 -24.02
N GLY A 110 -10.15 0.34 -23.00
CA GLY A 110 -9.99 1.78 -22.74
C GLY A 110 -11.25 2.46 -22.17
N ARG A 111 -12.30 1.70 -21.83
CA ARG A 111 -13.53 2.23 -21.25
C ARG A 111 -13.28 2.86 -19.87
N LEU A 112 -13.90 4.02 -19.67
CA LEU A 112 -13.93 4.74 -18.41
C LEU A 112 -15.12 4.23 -17.58
N ASP A 113 -14.82 3.70 -16.39
CA ASP A 113 -15.82 3.46 -15.35
C ASP A 113 -15.68 4.56 -14.28
N TYR A 114 -16.79 5.07 -13.74
CA TYR A 114 -16.77 6.16 -12.75
C TYR A 114 -16.56 5.59 -11.35
N LEU A 115 -15.59 6.11 -10.59
CA LEU A 115 -15.39 5.70 -9.21
C LEU A 115 -16.56 6.23 -8.37
N GLU A 116 -17.37 5.33 -7.83
CA GLU A 116 -18.55 5.68 -7.06
C GLU A 116 -18.25 5.72 -5.56
N SER A 117 -17.47 4.75 -5.06
CA SER A 117 -17.12 4.68 -3.65
C SER A 117 -15.87 3.85 -3.39
N LEU A 118 -15.16 4.18 -2.30
CA LEU A 118 -14.06 3.39 -1.75
C LEU A 118 -14.62 2.45 -0.68
N GLY A 119 -14.35 1.16 -0.83
CA GLY A 119 -14.77 0.13 0.11
C GLY A 119 -13.83 0.00 1.30
N PHE A 120 -14.25 -0.78 2.30
CA PHE A 120 -13.47 -1.00 3.52
C PHE A 120 -12.11 -1.67 3.27
N GLY A 121 -12.01 -2.50 2.22
CA GLY A 121 -10.75 -3.10 1.79
C GLY A 121 -9.71 -2.06 1.42
N TYR A 122 -10.08 -0.98 0.72
CA TYR A 122 -9.15 0.10 0.39
C TYR A 122 -8.61 0.79 1.64
N TRP A 123 -9.45 1.04 2.64
CA TRP A 123 -9.02 1.67 3.89
C TRP A 123 -8.10 0.78 4.72
N LEU A 124 -8.34 -0.53 4.75
CA LEU A 124 -7.41 -1.49 5.35
C LEU A 124 -6.07 -1.54 4.61
N TRP A 125 -6.09 -1.44 3.28
CA TRP A 125 -4.90 -1.38 2.45
C TRP A 125 -4.06 -0.13 2.75
N LEU A 126 -4.68 1.06 2.78
CA LEU A 126 -4.00 2.29 3.23
C LEU A 126 -3.51 2.18 4.69
N GLY A 127 -4.32 1.61 5.57
CA GLY A 127 -3.96 1.35 6.96
C GLY A 127 -2.72 0.47 7.10
N SER A 128 -2.57 -0.55 6.24
CA SER A 128 -1.39 -1.40 6.21
C SER A 128 -0.12 -0.59 5.91
N PHE A 129 -0.20 0.40 5.01
CA PHE A 129 0.93 1.26 4.66
C PHE A 129 1.30 2.22 5.79
N LEU A 130 0.29 2.77 6.49
CA LEU A 130 0.52 3.61 7.67
C LEU A 130 1.18 2.83 8.81
N LEU A 131 0.77 1.57 9.03
CA LEU A 131 1.41 0.68 10.00
C LEU A 131 2.86 0.36 9.61
N LEU A 132 3.14 0.13 8.32
CA LEU A 132 4.49 -0.11 7.83
C LEU A 132 5.37 1.14 7.97
N LEU A 133 4.85 2.32 7.64
CA LEU A 133 5.55 3.59 7.88
C LEU A 133 5.88 3.76 9.36
N SER A 134 4.92 3.49 10.25
CA SER A 134 5.13 3.54 11.70
C SER A 134 6.24 2.59 12.16
N ALA A 135 6.24 1.34 11.68
CA ALA A 135 7.33 0.40 11.93
C ALA A 135 8.68 0.92 11.42
N SER A 136 8.71 1.51 10.21
CA SER A 136 9.94 2.06 9.62
C SER A 136 10.49 3.25 10.40
N ILE A 137 9.62 4.11 10.94
CA ILE A 137 10.01 5.23 11.81
C ILE A 137 10.63 4.68 13.11
N ILE A 138 10.00 3.68 13.73
CA ILE A 138 10.53 3.04 14.95
C ILE A 138 11.91 2.42 14.67
N ASN A 139 12.06 1.71 13.55
CA ASN A 139 13.33 1.12 13.14
C ASN A 139 14.40 2.20 12.90
N ARG A 140 14.06 3.28 12.19
CA ARG A 140 14.99 4.39 11.93
C ARG A 140 15.38 5.14 13.20
N LEU A 141 14.46 5.35 14.14
CA LEU A 141 14.78 5.94 15.45
C LEU A 141 15.68 5.03 16.30
N ARG A 142 15.65 3.71 16.08
CA ARG A 142 16.63 2.78 16.65
C ARG A 142 17.99 2.91 15.96
N SER A 143 18.03 2.98 14.64
CA SER A 143 19.28 3.07 13.85
C SER A 143 20.01 4.41 14.02
N ASN A 144 19.29 5.54 13.95
CA ASN A 144 19.84 6.89 14.12
C ASN A 144 20.15 7.24 15.61
N GLY A 145 19.80 6.34 16.54
CA GLY A 145 19.97 6.49 17.96
C GLY A 145 21.34 6.02 18.48
N TYR A 146 22.38 6.84 18.29
CA TYR A 146 23.27 7.27 19.39
C TYR A 146 23.93 6.24 20.34
N TRP A 147 24.35 5.03 19.94
CA TRP A 147 25.21 4.19 20.80
C TRP A 147 26.25 3.38 20.01
N HIS A 148 27.16 4.11 19.35
CA HIS A 148 28.51 3.61 19.06
C HIS A 148 29.56 4.17 20.03
N THR A 149 29.14 4.82 21.12
CA THR A 149 30.00 5.03 22.29
C THR A 149 29.83 3.82 23.21
N ASP A 150 30.95 3.25 23.64
CA ASP A 150 31.08 2.11 24.57
C ASP A 150 31.28 0.74 23.91
N ASN A 151 32.37 0.60 23.14
CA ASN A 151 33.19 -0.63 23.23
C ASN A 151 34.63 -0.44 22.72
N THR A 152 35.26 0.68 23.10
CA THR A 152 36.73 0.82 23.04
C THR A 152 37.24 1.11 24.45
N ARG A 153 37.33 0.07 25.27
CA ARG A 153 38.31 -0.04 26.37
C ARG A 153 38.79 -1.47 26.43
#